data_AF-A0A9D0VEU2-F1
#
_entry.id   AF-A0A9D0VEU2-F1
#
_cell.length_a   1.000
_cell.length_b   1.000
_cell.length_c   1.000
_cell.angle_alpha   90.00
_cell.angle_beta   90.00
_cell.angle_gamma   90.00
#
_symmetry.space_group_name_H-M   'P 1'
#
loop_
_entity.id
_entity.type
_entity.pdbx_description
1 polymer ?
#
loop_
_entity_poly.entity_id
_entity_poly.type
_entity_poly.pdbx_seq_one_letter_code
_entity_poly.pdbx_strand_id
1 'polypeptide(L)'
;MRWRELVSRVSARSRIGPGQTTAVLNALIEEVIEALGQGDEVAIPGIVKIESRWQDARIIRSVKDRRRVSIDGRYVPRLRAGTRIKQVLMSRTPQTWRDPAHQAAWRLAEALIGDLELYHREQVPSGLTAKMAPDEIERRCASSFGPAWALVRDTFDTAVAEPIRSQQQHLPCTARRRWGSP
;
A
#
# COMPACT_ATOMS: atom_id res chain seq x y z
N MET A 1 16.65 -7.59 8.13
CA MET A 1 17.81 -7.48 9.04
C MET A 1 17.42 -8.07 10.37
N ARG A 2 18.21 -9.02 10.89
CA ARG A 2 17.98 -9.67 12.20
C ARG A 2 18.71 -8.91 13.33
N TRP A 3 18.40 -9.21 14.59
CA TRP A 3 19.02 -8.55 15.75
C TRP A 3 20.56 -8.62 15.75
N ARG A 4 21.14 -9.81 15.57
CA ARG A 4 22.60 -9.99 15.51
C ARG A 4 23.26 -9.15 14.41
N GLU A 5 22.60 -9.05 13.25
CA GLU A 5 23.08 -8.22 12.14
C GLU A 5 23.00 -6.73 12.46
N LEU A 6 21.94 -6.28 13.16
CA LEU A 6 21.80 -4.90 13.63
C LEU A 6 22.93 -4.55 14.61
N VAL A 7 23.14 -5.37 15.65
CA VAL A 7 24.21 -5.18 16.64
C VAL A 7 25.56 -5.09 15.96
N SER A 8 25.87 -6.01 15.05
CA SER A 8 27.14 -6.01 14.29
C SER A 8 27.32 -4.73 13.47
N ARG A 9 26.29 -4.29 12.74
CA ARG A 9 26.35 -3.06 11.93
C ARG A 9 26.47 -1.79 12.78
N VAL A 10 25.75 -1.72 13.90
CA VAL A 10 25.82 -0.58 14.83
C VAL A 10 27.19 -0.54 15.52
N SER A 11 27.69 -1.68 15.99
CA SER A 11 29.02 -1.83 16.58
C SER A 11 30.11 -1.34 15.61
N ALA A 12 30.08 -1.80 14.35
CA ALA A 12 31.02 -1.35 13.33
C ALA A 12 30.92 0.16 13.04
N ARG A 13 29.71 0.72 12.99
CA ARG A 13 29.48 2.15 12.71
C ARG A 13 29.87 3.06 13.87
N SER A 14 29.63 2.62 15.10
CA SER A 14 29.91 3.37 16.34
C SER A 14 31.33 3.13 16.88
N ARG A 15 32.03 2.11 16.38
CA ARG A 15 33.32 1.62 16.87
C ARG A 15 33.29 1.17 18.35
N ILE A 16 32.10 0.79 18.82
CA ILE A 16 31.87 0.22 20.16
C ILE A 16 31.89 -1.30 20.03
N GLY A 17 32.39 -2.02 21.05
CA GLY A 17 32.39 -3.49 21.05
C GLY A 17 30.99 -4.09 20.93
N PRO A 18 30.82 -5.29 20.32
CA PRO A 18 29.49 -5.91 20.15
C PRO A 18 28.73 -6.15 21.46
N GLY A 19 29.44 -6.50 22.54
CA GLY A 19 28.86 -6.70 23.87
C GLY A 19 28.28 -5.40 24.45
N GLN A 20 29.07 -4.32 24.43
CA GLN A 20 28.61 -2.99 24.85
C GLN A 20 27.48 -2.46 23.96
N THR A 21 27.55 -2.70 22.65
CA THR A 21 26.47 -2.33 21.71
C THR A 21 25.16 -3.03 22.06
N THR A 22 25.22 -4.32 22.41
CA THR A 22 24.04 -5.08 22.85
C THR A 22 23.46 -4.50 24.13
N ALA A 23 24.32 -4.18 25.11
CA ALA A 23 23.88 -3.58 26.38
C ALA A 23 23.18 -2.23 26.16
N VAL A 24 23.76 -1.35 25.34
CA VAL A 24 23.16 -0.03 25.03
C VAL A 24 21.82 -0.16 24.32
N LEU A 25 21.70 -1.05 23.33
CA LEU A 25 20.45 -1.21 22.59
C LEU A 25 19.36 -1.84 23.47
N ASN A 26 19.71 -2.78 24.35
CA ASN A 26 18.75 -3.32 25.32
C ASN A 26 18.30 -2.24 26.32
N ALA A 27 19.23 -1.45 26.86
CA ALA A 27 18.88 -0.35 27.76
C ALA A 27 17.94 0.67 27.10
N LEU A 28 18.18 1.01 25.82
CA LEU A 28 17.26 1.85 25.06
C LEU A 28 15.86 1.23 24.95
N ILE A 29 15.75 -0.08 24.73
CA ILE A 29 14.46 -0.76 24.61
C ILE A 29 13.70 -0.71 25.94
N GLU A 30 14.37 -1.02 27.06
CA GLU A 30 13.75 -1.00 28.39
C GLU A 30 13.28 0.42 28.75
N GLU A 31 14.12 1.44 28.54
CA GLU A 31 13.76 2.84 28.80
C GLU A 31 12.52 3.28 28.01
N VAL A 32 12.43 2.89 26.74
CA VAL A 32 11.26 3.17 25.90
C VAL A 32 10.00 2.48 26.44
N ILE A 33 10.12 1.23 26.89
CA ILE A 33 8.99 0.48 27.46
C ILE A 33 8.51 1.11 28.76
N GLU A 34 9.45 1.50 29.63
CA GLU A 34 9.15 2.13 30.91
C GLU A 34 8.44 3.48 30.72
N ALA A 35 9.00 4.36 29.88
CA ALA A 35 8.38 5.65 29.55
C ALA A 35 6.94 5.48 29.01
N LEU A 36 6.71 4.52 28.10
CA LEU A 36 5.37 4.24 27.58
C LEU A 36 4.42 3.69 28.65
N GLY A 37 4.94 2.92 29.61
CA GLY A 37 4.18 2.43 30.77
C GLY A 37 3.72 3.56 31.70
N GLN A 38 4.50 4.63 31.79
CA GLN A 38 4.17 5.84 32.55
C GLN A 38 3.21 6.78 31.79
N GLY A 39 2.94 6.49 30.50
CA GLY A 39 2.08 7.32 29.65
C GLY A 39 2.84 8.39 28.87
N ASP A 40 4.17 8.41 28.95
CA ASP A 40 5.00 9.36 28.21
C ASP A 40 5.00 9.06 26.72
N GLU A 41 5.36 10.09 25.96
CA GLU A 41 5.58 9.99 24.53
C GLU A 41 7.08 9.92 24.24
N VAL A 42 7.49 8.90 23.50
CA VAL A 42 8.89 8.74 23.09
C VAL A 42 9.05 9.04 21.60
N ALA A 43 9.83 10.07 21.29
CA ALA A 43 10.19 10.42 19.92
C ALA A 43 11.65 10.05 19.64
N ILE A 44 11.88 9.08 18.77
CA ILE A 44 13.21 8.74 18.25
C ILE A 44 13.39 9.46 16.90
N PRO A 45 14.20 10.54 16.84
CA PRO A 45 14.28 11.40 15.67
C PRO A 45 14.61 10.62 14.39
N GLY A 46 13.84 10.89 13.34
CA GLY A 46 14.01 10.26 12.03
C GLY A 46 13.51 8.81 11.93
N ILE A 47 13.15 8.15 13.03
CA ILE A 47 12.68 6.76 13.05
C ILE A 47 11.18 6.69 13.35
N VAL A 48 10.77 6.99 14.58
CA VAL A 48 9.41 6.75 15.04
C VAL A 48 9.06 7.65 16.22
N LYS A 49 7.79 8.03 16.31
CA LYS A 49 7.15 8.57 17.51
C LYS A 49 6.20 7.52 18.07
N ILE A 50 6.35 7.20 19.35
CA ILE A 50 5.61 6.16 20.06
C ILE A 50 4.82 6.84 21.17
N GLU A 51 3.51 6.64 21.18
CA GLU A 51 2.60 7.18 22.20
C GLU A 51 1.75 6.05 22.79
N SER A 52 1.51 6.07 24.10
CA SER A 52 0.48 5.26 24.73
C SER A 52 -0.88 5.90 24.49
N ARG A 53 -1.83 5.16 23.91
CA ARG A 53 -3.16 5.69 23.57
C ARG A 53 -4.26 4.84 24.17
N TRP A 54 -5.18 5.47 24.89
CA TRP A 54 -6.41 4.81 25.33
C TRP A 54 -7.29 4.43 24.13
N GLN A 55 -7.78 3.20 24.13
CA GLN A 55 -8.72 2.69 23.15
C GLN A 55 -9.99 2.23 23.88
N ASP A 56 -11.14 2.77 23.48
CA ASP A 56 -12.41 2.49 24.14
C ASP A 56 -12.88 1.05 23.98
N ALA A 57 -13.73 0.65 24.93
CA ALA A 57 -14.44 -0.62 24.92
C ALA A 57 -15.30 -0.74 23.65
N ARG A 58 -15.34 -1.93 23.06
CA ARG A 58 -16.09 -2.17 21.82
C ARG A 58 -16.44 -3.64 21.66
N ILE A 59 -17.43 -3.92 20.82
CA ILE A 59 -17.82 -5.28 20.46
C ILE A 59 -17.02 -5.73 19.24
N ILE A 60 -16.30 -6.85 19.37
CA ILE A 60 -15.59 -7.52 18.28
C ILE A 60 -16.27 -8.84 17.93
N ARG A 61 -15.92 -9.40 16.77
CA ARG A 61 -16.31 -10.76 16.38
C ARG A 61 -15.14 -11.70 16.62
N SER A 62 -15.35 -12.74 17.43
CA SER A 62 -14.33 -13.75 17.69
C SER A 62 -14.00 -14.53 16.41
N VAL A 63 -12.71 -14.68 16.13
CA VAL A 63 -12.22 -15.40 14.95
C VAL A 63 -12.51 -16.91 15.06
N LYS A 64 -12.51 -17.45 16.29
CA LYS A 64 -12.67 -18.89 16.55
C LYS A 64 -14.10 -19.38 16.31
N ASP A 65 -15.10 -18.64 16.80
CA ASP A 65 -16.50 -19.08 16.86
C ASP A 65 -17.50 -18.08 16.24
N ARG A 66 -17.02 -16.97 15.69
CA ARG A 66 -17.82 -15.92 15.03
C ARG A 66 -18.85 -15.25 15.94
N ARG A 67 -18.80 -15.44 17.26
CA ARG A 67 -19.70 -14.79 18.22
C ARG A 67 -19.26 -13.35 18.48
N ARG A 68 -20.21 -12.51 18.91
CA ARG A 68 -19.94 -11.13 19.32
C ARG A 68 -19.43 -11.14 20.77
N VAL A 69 -18.29 -10.50 21.01
CA VAL A 69 -17.64 -10.42 22.33
C VAL A 69 -17.35 -8.95 22.63
N SER A 70 -17.69 -8.49 23.82
CA SER A 70 -17.27 -7.17 24.30
C SER A 70 -15.85 -7.25 24.81
N ILE A 71 -14.99 -6.32 24.39
CA ILE A 71 -13.67 -6.12 24.96
C ILE A 71 -13.61 -4.80 25.70
N ASP A 72 -12.94 -4.79 26.85
CA ASP A 72 -12.79 -3.61 27.67
C ASP A 72 -11.83 -2.59 27.03
N GLY A 73 -11.93 -1.35 27.50
CA GLY A 73 -11.00 -0.30 27.11
C GLY A 73 -9.61 -0.57 27.64
N ARG A 74 -8.58 -0.22 26.87
CA ARG A 74 -7.18 -0.43 27.25
C ARG A 74 -6.24 0.55 26.55
N TYR A 75 -5.07 0.75 27.15
CA TYR A 75 -3.96 1.41 26.47
C TYR A 75 -3.35 0.51 25.40
N VAL A 76 -3.03 1.11 24.26
CA VAL A 76 -2.34 0.47 23.13
C VAL A 76 -1.21 1.36 22.63
N PRO A 77 -0.09 0.80 22.16
CA PRO A 77 0.96 1.60 21.54
C PRO A 77 0.50 2.10 20.19
N ARG A 78 0.73 3.39 19.92
CA ARG A 78 0.55 3.98 18.59
C ARG A 78 1.89 4.45 18.05
N LEU A 79 2.27 3.88 16.91
CA LEU A 79 3.53 4.15 16.23
C LEU A 79 3.30 5.07 15.04
N ARG A 80 4.04 6.17 14.98
CA ARG A 80 4.05 7.08 13.83
C ARG A 80 5.43 7.09 13.20
N ALA A 81 5.55 6.59 11.98
CA ALA A 81 6.82 6.59 11.26
C ALA A 81 7.34 8.01 11.00
N GLY A 82 8.64 8.21 11.21
CA GLY A 82 9.33 9.46 10.94
C GLY A 82 9.41 9.78 9.44
N THR A 83 9.53 11.06 9.11
CA THR A 83 9.54 11.57 7.72
C THR A 83 10.67 10.94 6.89
N ARG A 84 11.86 10.77 7.47
CA ARG A 84 13.02 10.20 6.79
C ARG A 84 12.77 8.76 6.34
N ILE A 85 12.18 7.92 7.19
CA ILE A 85 11.80 6.55 6.81
C ILE A 85 10.77 6.57 5.68
N LYS A 86 9.73 7.40 5.78
CA LYS A 86 8.72 7.52 4.73
C LYS A 86 9.35 7.86 3.38
N GLN A 87 10.25 8.84 3.33
CA GLN A 87 10.94 9.23 2.11
C GLN A 87 11.79 8.10 1.51
N VAL A 88 12.60 7.42 2.33
CA VAL A 88 13.41 6.29 1.86
C VAL A 88 12.53 5.17 1.33
N LEU A 89 11.41 4.85 2.00
CA LEU A 89 10.49 3.82 1.53
C LEU A 89 9.76 4.25 0.25
N MET A 90 9.36 5.52 0.14
CA MET A 90 8.74 6.04 -1.08
C MET A 90 9.68 5.96 -2.28
N SER A 91 11.00 6.11 -2.09
CA SER A 91 11.97 5.92 -3.18
C SER A 91 12.03 4.49 -3.72
N ARG A 92 11.57 3.49 -2.94
CA ARG A 92 11.53 2.09 -3.37
C ARG A 92 10.29 1.72 -4.17
N THR A 93 9.29 2.60 -4.22
CA THR A 93 8.02 2.33 -4.89
C THR A 93 7.75 3.42 -5.90
N PRO A 94 7.71 3.11 -7.21
CA PRO A 94 7.35 4.08 -8.24
C PRO A 94 6.08 4.83 -7.86
N GLN A 95 6.19 6.16 -7.70
CA GLN A 95 5.05 7.01 -7.39
C GLN A 95 4.40 7.48 -8.69
N THR A 96 3.99 6.54 -9.54
CA THR A 96 3.42 6.84 -10.87
C THR A 96 2.20 7.77 -10.77
N TRP A 97 1.46 7.73 -9.66
CA TRP A 97 0.37 8.67 -9.41
C TRP A 97 0.78 10.15 -9.31
N ARG A 98 2.06 10.44 -9.05
CA ARG A 98 2.62 11.81 -9.02
C ARG A 98 3.12 12.28 -10.37
N ASP A 99 3.33 11.36 -11.31
CA ASP A 99 3.82 11.68 -12.65
C ASP A 99 2.66 12.21 -13.51
N PRO A 100 2.74 13.44 -14.04
CA PRO A 100 1.71 14.01 -14.91
C PRO A 100 1.38 13.13 -16.12
N ALA A 101 2.35 12.41 -16.70
CA ALA A 101 2.14 11.54 -17.84
C ALA A 101 1.30 10.31 -17.48
N HIS A 102 1.58 9.68 -16.33
CA HIS A 102 0.73 8.61 -15.80
C HIS A 102 -0.66 9.11 -15.40
N GLN A 103 -0.78 10.35 -14.89
CA GLN A 103 -2.08 10.95 -14.60
C GLN A 103 -2.89 11.20 -15.88
N ALA A 104 -2.25 11.70 -16.94
CA ALA A 104 -2.89 11.89 -18.24
C ALA A 104 -3.34 10.54 -18.84
N ALA A 105 -2.47 9.53 -18.80
CA ALA A 105 -2.79 8.18 -19.25
C ALA A 105 -3.98 7.59 -18.47
N TRP A 106 -3.99 7.71 -17.13
CA TRP A 106 -5.13 7.25 -16.33
C TRP A 106 -6.43 7.97 -16.69
N ARG A 107 -6.43 9.29 -16.87
CA ARG A 107 -7.63 10.04 -17.27
C ARG A 107 -8.14 9.62 -18.65
N LEU A 108 -7.24 9.40 -19.61
CA LEU A 108 -7.61 8.91 -20.93
C LEU A 108 -8.22 7.50 -20.84
N ALA A 109 -7.62 6.61 -20.05
CA ALA A 109 -8.19 5.29 -19.80
C ALA A 109 -9.59 5.38 -19.18
N GLU A 110 -9.81 6.23 -18.17
CA GLU A 110 -11.15 6.44 -17.58
C GLU A 110 -12.17 6.96 -18.60
N ALA A 111 -11.77 7.87 -19.48
CA ALA A 111 -12.64 8.37 -20.54
C ALA A 111 -13.00 7.27 -21.54
N LEU A 112 -12.01 6.56 -22.10
CA LEU A 112 -12.25 5.52 -23.10
C LEU A 112 -13.06 4.33 -22.55
N ILE A 113 -12.75 3.89 -21.32
CA ILE A 113 -13.52 2.84 -20.64
C ILE A 113 -14.93 3.33 -20.31
N GLY A 114 -15.09 4.60 -19.95
CA GLY A 114 -16.39 5.21 -19.72
C GLY A 114 -17.25 5.29 -20.98
N ASP A 115 -16.66 5.64 -22.12
CA ASP A 115 -17.34 5.66 -23.41
C ASP A 115 -17.75 4.24 -23.84
N LEU A 116 -16.88 3.24 -23.65
CA LEU A 116 -17.23 1.84 -23.89
C LEU A 116 -18.44 1.41 -23.07
N GLU A 117 -18.48 1.74 -21.77
CA GLU A 117 -19.63 1.42 -20.93
C GLU A 117 -20.90 2.15 -21.38
N LEU A 118 -20.76 3.40 -21.86
CA LEU A 118 -21.88 4.21 -22.31
C LEU A 118 -22.52 3.63 -23.58
N TYR A 119 -21.71 3.28 -24.59
CA TYR A 119 -22.19 2.84 -25.90
C TYR A 119 -22.37 1.32 -26.03
N HIS A 120 -21.69 0.53 -25.19
CA HIS A 120 -21.67 -0.93 -25.26
C HIS A 120 -22.01 -1.59 -23.92
N ARG A 121 -22.90 -0.97 -23.13
CA ARG A 121 -23.26 -1.42 -21.76
C ARG A 121 -23.54 -2.92 -21.63
N GLU A 122 -24.26 -3.50 -22.59
CA GLU A 122 -24.64 -4.92 -22.58
C GLU A 122 -23.45 -5.88 -22.76
N GLN A 123 -22.33 -5.37 -23.29
CA GLN A 123 -21.12 -6.13 -23.56
C GLN A 123 -20.10 -6.01 -22.42
N VAL A 124 -20.44 -5.31 -21.33
CA VAL A 124 -19.54 -5.17 -20.17
C VAL A 124 -19.26 -6.55 -19.54
N PRO A 125 -17.99 -6.97 -19.42
CA PRO A 125 -17.65 -8.28 -18.87
C PRO A 125 -18.06 -8.36 -17.39
N SER A 126 -18.86 -9.36 -17.06
CA SER A 126 -19.21 -9.67 -15.67
C SER A 126 -18.11 -10.47 -14.96
N GLY A 127 -18.09 -10.40 -13.62
CA GLY A 127 -17.21 -11.24 -12.80
C GLY A 127 -15.73 -10.84 -12.83
N LEU A 128 -15.41 -9.58 -13.13
CA LEU A 128 -14.08 -9.04 -12.86
C LEU A 128 -13.86 -8.94 -11.35
N THR A 129 -12.70 -9.40 -10.86
CA THR A 129 -12.38 -9.40 -9.42
C THR A 129 -11.06 -8.68 -9.14
N ALA A 130 -10.91 -8.18 -7.91
CA ALA A 130 -9.70 -7.50 -7.46
C ALA A 130 -8.42 -8.36 -7.58
N LYS A 131 -8.56 -9.70 -7.56
CA LYS A 131 -7.43 -10.64 -7.61
C LYS A 131 -6.96 -10.98 -9.03
N MET A 132 -7.71 -10.59 -10.06
CA MET A 132 -7.34 -10.91 -11.44
C MET A 132 -6.13 -10.09 -11.90
N ALA A 133 -5.27 -10.77 -12.65
CA ALA A 133 -4.13 -10.14 -13.31
C ALA A 133 -4.60 -9.21 -14.44
N PRO A 134 -3.90 -8.09 -14.68
CA PRO A 134 -4.23 -7.16 -15.77
C PRO A 134 -4.41 -7.84 -17.15
N ASP A 135 -3.51 -8.76 -17.52
CA ASP A 135 -3.58 -9.48 -18.81
C ASP A 135 -4.85 -10.34 -18.95
N GLU A 136 -5.36 -10.88 -17.84
CA GLU A 136 -6.61 -11.63 -17.85
C GLU A 136 -7.81 -10.70 -18.08
N ILE A 137 -7.78 -9.51 -17.48
CA ILE A 137 -8.84 -8.50 -17.67
C ILE A 137 -8.83 -8.01 -19.10
N GLU A 138 -7.64 -7.75 -19.66
CA GLU A 138 -7.45 -7.39 -21.07
C GLU A 138 -8.09 -8.43 -22.00
N ARG A 139 -7.81 -9.72 -21.80
CA ARG A 139 -8.40 -10.80 -22.60
C ARG A 139 -9.92 -10.83 -22.52
N ARG A 140 -10.49 -10.66 -21.32
CA ARG A 140 -11.95 -10.65 -21.16
C ARG A 140 -12.61 -9.45 -21.80
N CYS A 141 -12.01 -8.27 -21.67
CA CYS A 141 -12.52 -7.07 -22.33
C CYS A 141 -12.46 -7.23 -23.85
N ALA A 142 -11.35 -7.76 -24.38
CA ALA A 142 -11.22 -8.07 -25.80
C ALA A 142 -12.25 -9.10 -26.28
N SER A 143 -12.52 -10.15 -25.51
CA SER A 143 -13.55 -11.15 -25.86
C SER A 143 -14.97 -10.60 -25.81
N SER A 144 -15.26 -9.62 -24.94
CA SER A 144 -16.62 -9.12 -24.75
C SER A 144 -16.97 -7.98 -25.72
N PHE A 145 -16.05 -7.04 -25.91
CA PHE A 145 -16.27 -5.86 -26.77
C PHE A 145 -15.72 -6.02 -28.20
N GLY A 146 -14.86 -7.03 -28.45
CA GLY A 146 -14.32 -7.33 -29.76
C GLY A 146 -13.65 -6.12 -30.45
N PRO A 147 -14.11 -5.69 -31.64
CA PRO A 147 -13.53 -4.55 -32.35
C PRO A 147 -13.53 -3.23 -31.57
N ALA A 148 -14.53 -2.99 -30.71
CA ALA A 148 -14.60 -1.77 -29.91
C ALA A 148 -13.45 -1.68 -28.90
N TRP A 149 -13.04 -2.82 -28.31
CA TRP A 149 -11.85 -2.87 -27.46
C TRP A 149 -10.56 -2.60 -28.23
N ALA A 150 -10.45 -3.15 -29.44
CA ALA A 150 -9.28 -2.93 -30.28
C ALA A 150 -9.11 -1.44 -30.63
N LEU A 151 -10.21 -0.74 -30.94
CA LEU A 151 -10.21 0.70 -31.20
C LEU A 151 -9.78 1.51 -29.97
N VAL A 152 -10.31 1.18 -28.78
CA VAL A 152 -9.90 1.83 -27.52
C VAL A 152 -8.42 1.64 -27.26
N ARG A 153 -7.90 0.43 -27.45
CA ARG A 153 -6.49 0.14 -27.26
C ARG A 153 -5.61 0.92 -28.24
N ASP A 154 -5.98 0.94 -29.52
CA ASP A 154 -5.23 1.69 -30.54
C ASP A 154 -5.23 3.21 -30.26
N THR A 155 -6.38 3.75 -29.86
CA THR A 155 -6.51 5.16 -29.45
C THR A 155 -5.61 5.46 -28.26
N PHE A 156 -5.61 4.59 -27.26
CA PHE A 156 -4.78 4.73 -26.07
C PHE A 156 -3.28 4.61 -26.39
N ASP A 157 -2.89 3.62 -27.19
CA ASP A 157 -1.50 3.35 -27.54
C ASP A 157 -0.89 4.45 -28.41
N THR A 158 -1.71 5.07 -29.27
CA THR A 158 -1.33 6.25 -30.07
C THR A 158 -1.11 7.49 -29.19
N ALA A 159 -1.96 7.69 -28.18
CA ALA A 159 -1.92 8.89 -27.34
C ALA A 159 -0.93 8.79 -26.17
N VAL A 160 -0.58 7.59 -25.72
CA VAL A 160 0.25 7.35 -24.54
C VAL A 160 1.57 6.71 -24.93
N ALA A 161 2.68 7.34 -24.55
CA ALA A 161 4.02 6.84 -24.88
C ALA A 161 4.29 5.45 -24.28
N GLU A 162 5.01 4.61 -25.04
CA GLU A 162 5.39 3.24 -24.66
C GLU A 162 5.97 3.12 -23.23
N PRO A 163 6.88 3.99 -22.75
CA PRO A 163 7.44 3.86 -21.40
C PRO A 163 6.39 3.98 -20.28
N ILE A 164 5.30 4.71 -20.51
CA ILE A 164 4.22 4.87 -19.52
C ILE A 164 3.32 3.63 -19.52
N ARG A 165 3.04 3.08 -20.72
CA ARG A 165 2.22 1.88 -20.89
C ARG A 165 2.92 0.62 -20.37
N SER A 166 4.24 0.53 -20.56
CA SER A 166 5.04 -0.60 -20.06
C SER A 166 5.20 -0.62 -18.54
N GLN A 167 5.15 0.55 -17.89
CA GLN A 167 5.23 0.69 -16.43
C GLN A 167 3.90 0.37 -15.73
N GLN A 168 2.77 0.64 -16.40
CA GLN A 168 1.45 0.43 -15.82
C GLN A 168 0.39 0.18 -16.90
N GLN A 169 -0.32 -0.94 -16.78
CA GLN A 169 -1.44 -1.30 -17.67
C GLN A 169 -2.73 -0.55 -17.27
N HIS A 170 -2.84 0.72 -17.69
CA HIS A 170 -3.92 1.62 -17.27
C HIS A 170 -5.32 1.16 -17.71
N LEU A 171 -5.49 0.67 -18.95
CA LEU A 171 -6.79 0.21 -19.46
C LEU A 171 -7.39 -0.94 -18.63
N PRO A 172 -6.73 -2.11 -18.48
CA PRO A 172 -7.29 -3.21 -17.70
C PRO A 172 -7.41 -2.87 -16.20
N CYS A 173 -6.50 -2.05 -15.65
CA CYS A 173 -6.64 -1.59 -14.26
C CYS A 173 -7.89 -0.73 -14.06
N THR A 174 -8.21 0.13 -15.03
CA THR A 174 -9.38 1.01 -15.01
C THR A 174 -10.66 0.21 -15.22
N ALA A 175 -10.70 -0.68 -16.21
CA ALA A 175 -11.81 -1.60 -16.43
C ALA A 175 -12.15 -2.41 -15.18
N ARG A 176 -11.14 -2.99 -14.51
CA ARG A 176 -11.34 -3.71 -13.23
C ARG A 176 -11.89 -2.81 -12.14
N ARG A 177 -11.37 -1.59 -11.99
CA ARG A 177 -11.85 -0.67 -10.95
C ARG A 177 -13.31 -0.28 -11.18
N ARG A 178 -13.71 -0.13 -12.44
CA ARG A 178 -15.02 0.37 -12.83
C ARG A 178 -16.10 -0.71 -12.85
N TRP A 179 -15.77 -1.89 -13.38
CA TRP A 179 -16.73 -2.99 -13.58
C TRP A 179 -16.51 -4.17 -12.64
N GLY A 180 -15.45 -4.16 -11.83
CA GLY A 180 -15.18 -5.20 -10.85
C GLY A 180 -16.12 -5.13 -9.67
N SER A 181 -16.53 -6.30 -9.18
CA SER A 181 -17.25 -6.39 -7.90
C SER A 181 -16.30 -6.05 -6.74
N PRO A 182 -16.80 -5.43 -5.66
CA PRO A 182 -16.03 -5.15 -4.45
C PRO A 182 -15.47 -6.40 -3.77
#